data_AF-A0ABD6BBF9-F1
#
_entry.id   AF-A0ABD6BBF9-F1
#
_cell.length_a   1.000
_cell.length_b   1.000
_cell.length_c   1.000
_cell.angle_alpha   90.00
_cell.angle_beta   90.00
_cell.angle_gamma   90.00
#
_symmetry.space_group_name_H-M   'P 1'
#
loop_
_entity.id
_entity.type
_entity.pdbx_description
1 polymer ?
#
loop_
_entity_poly.entity_id
_entity_poly.type
_entity_poly.pdbx_seq_one_letter_code
_entity_poly.pdbx_strand_id
1 'polypeptide(L)'
;MGATLEPDSTTVPIANGQSVEIQAGDPWPSAYRGSKYSVIDSRRHNRTVLQWKYHDLNVIVEPPEGLLRQMTELGKSRGSGKGSIRITADREVLTKIRHGSYVNASKAPADSGWIPVYLGRLNGDLGFDIDNDPDVSETTVWGGFPFNHGERWAVSYDGNLIWKWQDYRFESAFDHPELIEAYEQFRTTAGRLYINENGHVFVNVPRQEVPSSMKTKIDQIYTDWQSRAERNGDQAARRLVQRRLKVTGDGDPEAGHLPLYLGHLSTFDDGAIPRPVVEDETYYVACARAEELSDQ
;
A
#
# COMPACT_ATOMS: atom_id res chain seq x y z
N MET A 1 20.16 10.42 -3.71
CA MET A 1 20.26 9.94 -2.32
C MET A 1 19.34 8.76 -2.21
N GLY A 2 19.77 7.66 -1.58
CA GLY A 2 18.91 6.48 -1.38
C GLY A 2 17.95 6.68 -0.21
N ALA A 3 16.92 5.84 -0.12
CA ALA A 3 15.97 5.89 1.00
C ALA A 3 16.63 5.56 2.34
N THR A 4 16.15 6.20 3.39
CA THR A 4 16.58 6.01 4.79
C THR A 4 15.37 5.69 5.66
N LEU A 5 15.59 4.89 6.72
CA LEU A 5 14.62 4.71 7.80
C LEU A 5 14.98 5.66 8.95
N GLU A 6 14.09 6.59 9.25
CA GLU A 6 14.23 7.55 10.33
C GLU A 6 13.41 7.10 11.54
N PRO A 7 13.99 7.02 12.75
CA PRO A 7 13.33 6.51 13.95
C PRO A 7 12.37 7.52 14.58
N ASP A 8 11.66 8.29 13.77
CA ASP A 8 10.74 9.34 14.22
C ASP A 8 9.47 8.74 14.83
N SER A 9 8.95 9.39 15.86
CA SER A 9 7.63 9.09 16.40
C SER A 9 6.51 9.40 15.39
N THR A 10 5.40 8.68 15.48
CA THR A 10 4.16 8.99 14.73
C THR A 10 2.95 9.05 15.66
N THR A 11 1.91 9.75 15.25
CA THR A 11 0.63 9.81 15.97
C THR A 11 -0.40 8.95 15.26
N VAL A 12 -1.01 8.01 15.98
CA VAL A 12 -1.95 7.05 15.42
C VAL A 12 -3.33 7.23 16.06
N PRO A 13 -4.39 7.46 15.26
CA PRO A 13 -5.75 7.50 15.79
C PRO A 13 -6.17 6.11 16.25
N ILE A 14 -6.88 6.08 17.38
CA ILE A 14 -7.42 4.89 18.03
C ILE A 14 -8.89 5.14 18.38
N ALA A 15 -9.57 4.12 18.92
CA ALA A 15 -10.99 4.19 19.23
C ALA A 15 -11.37 5.39 20.14
N ASN A 16 -12.63 5.80 20.09
CA ASN A 16 -13.20 6.90 20.88
C ASN A 16 -12.61 8.29 20.58
N GLY A 17 -12.14 8.51 19.35
CA GLY A 17 -11.60 9.81 18.92
C GLY A 17 -10.30 10.20 19.60
N GLN A 18 -9.57 9.23 20.16
CA GLN A 18 -8.28 9.43 20.79
C GLN A 18 -7.15 9.17 19.81
N SER A 19 -5.96 9.67 20.13
CA SER A 19 -4.73 9.37 19.40
C SER A 19 -3.62 9.03 20.38
N VAL A 20 -2.71 8.16 19.95
CA VAL A 20 -1.53 7.77 20.72
C VAL A 20 -0.26 8.05 19.93
N GLU A 21 0.75 8.57 20.61
CA GLU A 21 2.08 8.73 20.06
C GLU A 21 2.84 7.40 20.17
N ILE A 22 3.42 6.95 19.06
CA ILE A 22 4.13 5.68 18.95
C ILE A 22 5.58 5.95 18.56
N GLN A 23 6.50 5.41 19.36
CA GLN A 23 7.93 5.51 19.10
C GLN A 23 8.39 4.35 18.21
N ALA A 24 9.47 4.57 17.45
CA ALA A 24 10.09 3.49 16.68
C ALA A 24 10.47 2.32 17.61
N GLY A 25 10.01 1.12 17.24
CA GLY A 25 10.18 -0.11 18.01
C GLY A 25 9.00 -0.46 18.92
N ASP A 26 7.99 0.39 19.09
CA ASP A 26 6.78 0.07 19.85
C ASP A 26 5.74 -0.73 19.04
N PRO A 27 4.84 -1.46 19.71
CA PRO A 27 3.76 -2.19 19.04
C PRO A 27 2.86 -1.22 18.27
N TRP A 28 2.45 -1.63 17.07
CA TRP A 28 1.56 -0.83 16.25
C TRP A 28 0.11 -0.94 16.74
N PRO A 29 -0.55 0.18 17.10
CA PRO A 29 -1.87 0.17 17.73
C PRO A 29 -3.02 0.17 16.72
N SER A 30 -2.77 -0.04 15.43
CA SER A 30 -3.79 0.01 14.38
C SER A 30 -3.63 -1.18 13.41
N ALA A 31 -4.33 -1.13 12.28
CA ALA A 31 -4.28 -2.17 11.27
C ALA A 31 -2.87 -2.30 10.65
N TYR A 32 -2.38 -3.53 10.52
CA TYR A 32 -1.15 -3.86 9.79
C TYR A 32 -1.40 -3.79 8.29
N ARG A 33 -1.15 -2.61 7.70
CA ARG A 33 -1.50 -2.24 6.31
C ARG A 33 -0.30 -1.60 5.62
N GLY A 34 -0.43 -1.34 4.31
CA GLY A 34 0.58 -0.68 3.50
C GLY A 34 1.01 -1.48 2.27
N SER A 35 1.79 -0.83 1.40
CA SER A 35 2.53 -1.48 0.31
C SER A 35 3.40 -2.60 0.88
N LYS A 36 3.30 -3.81 0.33
CA LYS A 36 4.06 -4.97 0.81
C LYS A 36 5.42 -5.06 0.16
N TYR A 37 6.45 -5.21 0.99
CA TYR A 37 7.81 -5.53 0.57
C TYR A 37 8.41 -6.66 1.39
N SER A 38 9.44 -7.32 0.88
CA SER A 38 10.16 -8.40 1.57
C SER A 38 11.65 -8.15 1.57
N VAL A 39 12.28 -8.19 2.74
CA VAL A 39 13.74 -8.16 2.89
C VAL A 39 14.27 -9.60 2.80
N ILE A 40 15.02 -9.90 1.73
CA ILE A 40 15.50 -11.25 1.42
C ILE A 40 16.95 -11.25 0.96
N ASP A 41 17.64 -12.40 1.09
CA ASP A 41 18.92 -12.61 0.42
C ASP A 41 18.67 -13.01 -1.04
N SER A 42 19.15 -12.19 -1.97
CA SER A 42 19.07 -12.49 -3.38
C SER A 42 20.30 -13.27 -3.83
N ARG A 43 20.13 -14.57 -4.12
CA ARG A 43 21.22 -15.41 -4.66
C ARG A 43 21.78 -14.87 -5.98
N ARG A 44 20.91 -14.32 -6.83
CA ARG A 44 21.30 -13.75 -8.14
C ARG A 44 22.19 -12.52 -8.01
N HIS A 45 21.98 -11.72 -6.97
CA HIS A 45 22.69 -10.46 -6.76
C HIS A 45 23.72 -10.52 -5.62
N ASN A 46 23.84 -11.69 -4.97
CA ASN A 46 24.72 -11.96 -3.84
C ASN A 46 24.64 -10.89 -2.72
N ARG A 47 23.44 -10.40 -2.43
CA ARG A 47 23.20 -9.34 -1.45
C ARG A 47 21.78 -9.40 -0.88
N THR A 48 21.58 -8.78 0.28
CA THR A 48 20.25 -8.51 0.83
C THR A 48 19.56 -7.42 0.00
N VAL A 49 18.31 -7.65 -0.37
CA VAL A 49 17.51 -6.72 -1.17
C VAL A 49 16.14 -6.52 -0.55
N LEU A 50 15.55 -5.35 -0.82
CA LEU A 50 14.12 -5.14 -0.62
C LEU A 50 13.40 -5.54 -1.90
N GLN A 51 12.42 -6.43 -1.80
CA GLN A 51 11.70 -6.99 -2.93
C GLN A 51 10.22 -6.63 -2.87
N TRP A 52 9.71 -6.08 -3.98
CA TRP A 52 8.31 -6.18 -4.34
C TRP A 52 8.10 -7.41 -5.25
N LYS A 53 7.00 -8.14 -5.03
CA LYS A 53 6.72 -9.37 -5.76
C LYS A 53 5.23 -9.55 -6.03
N TYR A 54 4.91 -9.95 -7.26
CA TYR A 54 3.59 -10.44 -7.66
C TYR A 54 3.73 -11.60 -8.65
N HIS A 55 3.37 -12.82 -8.25
CA HIS A 55 3.67 -14.06 -8.98
C HIS A 55 5.15 -14.15 -9.41
N ASP A 56 5.43 -14.15 -10.71
CA ASP A 56 6.75 -14.16 -11.35
C ASP A 56 7.35 -12.75 -11.53
N LEU A 57 6.58 -11.68 -11.34
CA LEU A 57 7.10 -10.32 -11.29
C LEU A 57 7.85 -10.12 -9.99
N ASN A 58 9.14 -9.78 -10.10
CA ASN A 58 10.00 -9.50 -8.96
C ASN A 58 10.77 -8.22 -9.29
N VAL A 59 10.59 -7.20 -8.47
CA VAL A 59 11.35 -5.95 -8.56
C VAL A 59 12.11 -5.80 -7.26
N ILE A 60 13.41 -5.55 -7.38
CA ILE A 60 14.33 -5.52 -6.24
C ILE A 60 15.07 -4.20 -6.22
N VAL A 61 15.25 -3.67 -5.02
CA VAL A 61 16.03 -2.46 -4.75
C VAL A 61 16.90 -2.69 -3.53
N GLU A 62 17.77 -1.73 -3.24
CA GLU A 62 18.51 -1.74 -1.98
C GLU A 62 17.56 -1.46 -0.82
N PRO A 63 17.68 -2.17 0.32
CA PRO A 63 16.92 -1.82 1.51
C PRO A 63 17.27 -0.40 1.97
N PRO A 64 16.30 0.38 2.48
CA PRO A 64 16.57 1.67 3.09
C PRO A 64 17.67 1.58 4.15
N GLU A 65 18.50 2.61 4.23
CA GLU A 65 19.53 2.70 5.26
C GLU A 65 18.90 2.59 6.65
N GLY A 66 19.51 1.82 7.55
CA GLY A 66 19.01 1.61 8.92
C GLY A 66 17.93 0.55 9.06
N LEU A 67 17.20 0.18 8.00
CA LEU A 67 16.09 -0.78 8.08
C LEU A 67 16.51 -2.15 8.64
N LEU A 68 17.56 -2.75 8.06
CA LEU A 68 18.00 -4.08 8.46
C LEU A 68 18.50 -4.11 9.92
N ARG A 69 19.18 -3.05 10.35
CA ARG A 69 19.65 -2.88 11.73
C ARG A 69 18.45 -2.84 12.67
N GLN A 70 17.48 -1.96 12.41
CA GLN A 70 16.28 -1.82 13.25
C GLN A 70 15.49 -3.13 13.36
N MET A 71 15.27 -3.82 12.23
CA MET A 71 14.58 -5.12 12.23
C MET A 71 15.34 -6.18 13.04
N THR A 72 16.68 -6.19 12.95
CA THR A 72 17.54 -7.12 13.69
C THR A 72 17.48 -6.86 15.20
N GLU A 73 17.65 -5.61 15.62
CA GLU A 73 17.64 -5.19 17.03
C GLU A 73 16.31 -5.49 17.72
N LEU A 74 15.18 -5.38 17.00
CA LEU A 74 13.86 -5.71 17.52
C LEU A 74 13.54 -7.22 17.49
N GLY A 75 14.46 -8.06 16.99
CA GLY A 75 14.35 -9.52 17.01
C GLY A 75 13.61 -10.15 15.82
N LYS A 76 13.43 -9.41 14.71
CA LYS A 76 12.78 -9.95 13.50
C LYS A 76 13.51 -11.19 12.98
N SER A 77 12.73 -12.24 12.72
CA SER A 77 13.21 -13.51 12.18
C SER A 77 14.43 -14.06 12.95
N ARG A 78 14.28 -14.12 14.29
CA ARG A 78 15.31 -14.59 15.23
C ARG A 78 16.62 -13.80 15.11
N GLY A 79 16.52 -12.49 14.88
CA GLY A 79 17.67 -11.58 14.77
C GLY A 79 18.35 -11.57 13.41
N SER A 80 17.77 -12.18 12.36
CA SER A 80 18.32 -12.04 11.00
C SER A 80 17.87 -10.75 10.30
N GLY A 81 16.85 -10.07 10.83
CA GLY A 81 16.32 -8.83 10.24
C GLY A 81 15.54 -9.02 8.94
N LYS A 82 15.29 -10.27 8.50
CA LYS A 82 14.63 -10.59 7.21
C LYS A 82 13.13 -10.83 7.35
N GLY A 83 12.39 -10.71 6.26
CA GLY A 83 10.94 -10.92 6.21
C GLY A 83 10.19 -9.72 5.65
N SER A 84 8.85 -9.70 5.73
CA SER A 84 8.13 -8.54 5.18
C SER A 84 8.15 -7.31 6.05
N ILE A 85 7.99 -6.21 5.34
CA ILE A 85 7.57 -4.92 5.87
C ILE A 85 6.32 -4.46 5.12
N ARG A 86 5.65 -3.48 5.70
CA ARG A 86 4.64 -2.66 5.04
C ARG A 86 5.06 -1.21 5.11
N ILE A 87 4.72 -0.43 4.10
CA ILE A 87 4.89 1.03 4.12
C ILE A 87 3.53 1.66 3.86
N THR A 88 3.07 2.49 4.79
CA THR A 88 1.78 3.18 4.70
C THR A 88 1.86 4.39 3.76
N ALA A 89 0.71 4.97 3.42
CA ALA A 89 0.64 6.25 2.69
C ALA A 89 1.29 7.43 3.43
N ASP A 90 1.38 7.36 4.77
CA ASP A 90 2.12 8.32 5.61
C ASP A 90 3.61 7.95 5.79
N ARG A 91 4.16 7.10 4.90
CA ARG A 91 5.55 6.62 4.95
C ARG A 91 5.93 5.85 6.23
N GLU A 92 4.98 5.47 7.07
CA GLU A 92 5.20 4.66 8.27
C GLU A 92 5.62 3.24 7.87
N VAL A 93 6.76 2.78 8.39
CA VAL A 93 7.28 1.45 8.09
C VAL A 93 6.88 0.49 9.21
N LEU A 94 6.14 -0.56 8.86
CA LEU A 94 5.64 -1.56 9.79
C LEU A 94 6.27 -2.92 9.49
N THR A 95 6.46 -3.75 10.51
CA THR A 95 6.74 -5.19 10.34
C THR A 95 5.95 -6.02 11.35
N LYS A 96 6.06 -7.34 11.27
CA LYS A 96 5.56 -8.27 12.28
C LYS A 96 6.71 -9.05 12.91
N ILE A 97 6.74 -9.16 14.23
CA ILE A 97 7.76 -9.91 14.97
C ILE A 97 7.08 -10.95 15.86
N ARG A 98 7.60 -12.19 15.90
CA ARG A 98 7.07 -13.22 16.80
C ARG A 98 7.21 -12.73 18.25
N HIS A 99 6.14 -12.86 19.03
CA HIS A 99 6.08 -12.45 20.43
C HIS A 99 7.32 -12.87 21.24
N GLY A 100 7.71 -14.15 21.17
CA GLY A 100 8.87 -14.68 21.90
C GLY A 100 10.24 -14.16 21.45
N SER A 101 10.32 -13.34 20.40
CA SER A 101 11.57 -12.71 19.93
C SER A 101 11.52 -11.19 20.01
N TYR A 102 10.36 -10.60 20.27
CA TYR A 102 10.18 -9.15 20.23
C TYR A 102 10.52 -8.51 21.57
N VAL A 103 11.45 -7.54 21.55
CA VAL A 103 11.99 -6.90 22.76
C VAL A 103 10.94 -6.15 23.59
N ASN A 104 9.90 -5.63 22.94
CA ASN A 104 8.83 -4.86 23.58
C ASN A 104 7.49 -5.62 23.61
N ALA A 105 7.52 -6.96 23.60
CA ALA A 105 6.31 -7.78 23.54
C ALA A 105 5.30 -7.50 24.67
N SER A 106 5.78 -7.12 25.85
CA SER A 106 4.93 -6.78 27.01
C SER A 106 4.06 -5.54 26.82
N LYS A 107 4.34 -4.70 25.83
CA LYS A 107 3.53 -3.51 25.51
C LYS A 107 2.40 -3.81 24.52
N ALA A 108 2.40 -4.99 23.89
CA ALA A 108 1.51 -5.28 22.78
C ALA A 108 0.09 -5.64 23.25
N PRO A 109 -0.95 -5.32 22.45
CA PRO A 109 -2.33 -5.70 22.76
C PRO A 109 -2.58 -7.21 22.66
N ALA A 110 -1.68 -7.96 22.02
CA ALA A 110 -1.72 -9.43 21.94
C ALA A 110 -0.47 -10.04 22.59
N ASP A 111 -0.67 -11.07 23.41
CA ASP A 111 0.35 -11.74 24.24
C ASP A 111 1.03 -12.95 23.57
N SER A 112 0.74 -13.17 22.28
CA SER A 112 1.19 -14.35 21.55
C SER A 112 1.18 -14.08 20.04
N GLY A 113 1.76 -15.00 19.25
CA GLY A 113 1.74 -14.89 17.79
C GLY A 113 2.71 -13.85 17.22
N TRP A 114 2.29 -13.15 16.16
CA TRP A 114 3.04 -12.12 15.45
C TRP A 114 2.53 -10.72 15.82
N ILE A 115 3.35 -9.94 16.51
CA ILE A 115 3.02 -8.57 16.91
C ILE A 115 3.39 -7.61 15.76
N PRO A 116 2.46 -6.79 15.26
CA PRO A 116 2.76 -5.64 14.41
C PRO A 116 3.60 -4.61 15.17
N VAL A 117 4.67 -4.10 14.54
CA VAL A 117 5.65 -3.20 15.15
C VAL A 117 5.93 -2.05 14.20
N TYR A 118 5.99 -0.84 14.75
CA TYR A 118 6.42 0.36 14.03
C TYR A 118 7.95 0.45 14.00
N LEU A 119 8.55 0.67 12.84
CA LEU A 119 10.01 0.74 12.67
C LEU A 119 10.53 2.18 12.56
N GLY A 120 9.68 3.14 12.24
CA GLY A 120 10.05 4.51 11.89
C GLY A 120 9.37 4.96 10.59
N ARG A 121 9.82 6.10 10.04
CA ARG A 121 9.35 6.64 8.76
C ARG A 121 10.37 6.43 7.66
N LEU A 122 9.87 6.18 6.46
CA LEU A 122 10.67 6.16 5.24
C LEU A 122 10.90 7.60 4.76
N ASN A 123 12.16 7.98 4.60
CA ASN A 123 12.54 9.22 3.93
C ASN A 123 13.24 8.90 2.60
N GLY A 124 12.94 9.69 1.57
CA GLY A 124 13.43 9.48 0.20
C GLY A 124 12.71 8.38 -0.59
N ASP A 125 13.15 8.19 -1.84
CA ASP A 125 12.59 7.22 -2.78
C ASP A 125 13.34 5.87 -2.71
N LEU A 126 12.58 4.78 -2.87
CA LEU A 126 13.10 3.41 -2.82
C LEU A 126 13.98 3.03 -4.02
N GLY A 127 13.97 3.82 -5.09
CA GLY A 127 14.82 3.66 -6.27
C GLY A 127 14.35 2.56 -7.21
N PHE A 128 13.03 2.41 -7.39
CA PHE A 128 12.51 1.45 -8.36
C PHE A 128 12.71 1.94 -9.79
N ASP A 129 13.04 1.03 -10.71
CA ASP A 129 13.09 1.32 -12.17
C ASP A 129 11.69 1.60 -12.77
N ILE A 130 10.63 1.36 -11.99
CA ILE A 130 9.25 1.68 -12.33
C ILE A 130 8.88 2.93 -11.56
N ASP A 131 8.37 3.94 -12.26
CA ASP A 131 7.93 5.18 -11.66
C ASP A 131 6.69 4.95 -10.78
N ASN A 132 6.91 5.05 -9.46
CA ASN A 132 5.91 4.85 -8.43
C ASN A 132 5.64 6.16 -7.66
N ASP A 133 6.33 7.25 -8.02
CA ASP A 133 6.16 8.61 -7.47
C ASP A 133 6.03 9.62 -8.63
N PRO A 134 5.11 9.40 -9.59
CA PRO A 134 5.08 10.20 -10.80
C PRO A 134 4.63 11.63 -10.52
N ASP A 135 5.33 12.59 -11.11
CA ASP A 135 4.92 14.00 -11.14
C ASP A 135 3.79 14.20 -12.18
N VAL A 136 2.58 13.76 -11.81
CA VAL A 136 1.37 13.87 -12.61
C VAL A 136 0.20 14.43 -11.79
N SER A 137 -0.39 15.50 -12.30
CA SER A 137 -1.52 16.19 -11.67
C SER A 137 -2.89 15.79 -12.24
N GLU A 138 -2.92 15.17 -13.42
CA GLU A 138 -4.16 14.81 -14.12
C GLU A 138 -4.47 13.31 -14.01
N THR A 139 -5.76 12.99 -14.05
CA THR A 139 -6.22 11.60 -14.17
C THR A 139 -5.60 10.94 -15.40
N THR A 140 -4.90 9.84 -15.19
CA THR A 140 -4.22 9.10 -16.27
C THR A 140 -4.20 7.60 -15.95
N VAL A 141 -3.55 6.78 -16.77
CA VAL A 141 -3.34 5.36 -16.43
C VAL A 141 -2.21 5.26 -15.40
N TRP A 142 -2.45 4.52 -14.32
CA TRP A 142 -1.45 4.21 -13.31
C TRP A 142 -0.38 3.27 -13.89
N GLY A 143 0.82 3.82 -14.11
CA GLY A 143 1.98 3.13 -14.69
C GLY A 143 2.92 2.45 -13.68
N GLY A 144 2.68 2.66 -12.38
CA GLY A 144 3.49 2.12 -11.28
C GLY A 144 3.28 0.62 -11.07
N PHE A 145 3.11 0.18 -9.81
CA PHE A 145 2.77 -1.21 -9.51
C PHE A 145 1.23 -1.41 -9.47
N PRO A 146 0.60 -2.02 -10.49
CA PRO A 146 -0.86 -2.11 -10.52
C PRO A 146 -1.41 -3.32 -9.75
N PHE A 147 -0.55 -4.17 -9.15
CA PHE A 147 -0.96 -5.41 -8.49
C PHE A 147 -0.67 -5.39 -7.00
N ASN A 148 -1.72 -5.47 -6.17
CA ASN A 148 -1.63 -5.63 -4.71
C ASN A 148 -0.60 -4.69 -4.04
N HIS A 149 -0.44 -3.49 -4.58
CA HIS A 149 0.46 -2.45 -4.12
C HIS A 149 -0.36 -1.26 -3.62
N GLY A 150 0.15 -0.58 -2.59
CA GLY A 150 -0.60 0.38 -1.80
C GLY A 150 -1.53 -0.25 -0.75
N GLU A 151 -1.98 0.63 0.13
CA GLU A 151 -3.08 0.38 1.05
C GLU A 151 -4.39 0.22 0.29
N ARG A 152 -5.11 -0.86 0.58
CA ARG A 152 -6.39 -1.16 -0.05
C ARG A 152 -7.53 -0.65 0.82
N TRP A 153 -8.28 0.29 0.28
CA TRP A 153 -9.49 0.86 0.86
C TRP A 153 -10.69 0.49 0.00
N ALA A 154 -11.88 0.45 0.60
CA ALA A 154 -13.14 0.27 -0.10
C ALA A 154 -14.03 1.47 0.16
N VAL A 155 -14.67 1.99 -0.88
CA VAL A 155 -15.72 3.02 -0.74
C VAL A 155 -17.02 2.32 -0.36
N SER A 156 -17.64 2.72 0.75
CA SER A 156 -18.96 2.23 1.18
C SER A 156 -20.08 2.92 0.39
N TYR A 157 -21.30 2.38 0.46
CA TYR A 157 -22.48 3.04 -0.13
C TYR A 157 -22.85 4.34 0.58
N ASP A 158 -22.43 4.49 1.84
CA ASP A 158 -22.73 5.66 2.67
C ASP A 158 -21.64 6.74 2.54
N GLY A 159 -20.69 6.59 1.61
CA GLY A 159 -19.65 7.59 1.38
C GLY A 159 -18.50 7.56 2.39
N ASN A 160 -18.14 6.39 2.92
CA ASN A 160 -17.00 6.22 3.84
C ASN A 160 -15.89 5.38 3.22
N LEU A 161 -14.64 5.65 3.62
CA LEU A 161 -13.50 4.78 3.33
C LEU A 161 -13.37 3.69 4.40
N ILE A 162 -13.44 2.44 3.95
CA ILE A 162 -13.40 1.25 4.81
C ILE A 162 -12.15 0.44 4.50
N TRP A 163 -11.30 0.26 5.49
CA TRP A 163 -10.22 -0.73 5.44
C TRP A 163 -10.77 -2.11 5.81
N LYS A 164 -10.38 -3.15 5.06
CA LYS A 164 -10.91 -4.51 5.24
C LYS A 164 -9.81 -5.57 5.28
N TRP A 165 -9.90 -6.46 6.27
CA TRP A 165 -9.06 -7.66 6.38
C TRP A 165 -9.85 -8.81 7.02
N GLN A 166 -9.96 -9.93 6.29
CA GLN A 166 -10.86 -11.03 6.67
C GLN A 166 -12.27 -10.49 6.95
N ASP A 167 -12.84 -10.79 8.11
CA ASP A 167 -14.16 -10.34 8.55
C ASP A 167 -14.14 -8.94 9.22
N TYR A 168 -12.95 -8.35 9.42
CA TYR A 168 -12.80 -7.04 10.05
C TYR A 168 -12.95 -5.90 9.06
N ARG A 169 -13.64 -4.85 9.51
CA ARG A 169 -13.94 -3.64 8.74
C ARG A 169 -13.76 -2.44 9.66
N PHE A 170 -12.90 -1.50 9.27
CA PHE A 170 -12.61 -0.30 10.05
C PHE A 170 -12.76 0.93 9.16
N GLU A 171 -13.52 1.90 9.62
CA GLU A 171 -13.66 3.19 8.93
C GLU A 171 -12.39 4.01 9.09
N SER A 172 -12.16 4.92 8.15
CA SER A 172 -11.14 5.95 8.26
C SER A 172 -11.47 6.88 9.42
N ALA A 173 -10.46 7.30 10.18
CA ALA A 173 -10.55 8.32 11.23
C ALA A 173 -10.91 9.72 10.70
N PHE A 174 -10.79 9.92 9.39
CA PHE A 174 -11.04 11.18 8.70
C PHE A 174 -12.03 10.95 7.56
N ASP A 175 -12.83 11.97 7.28
CA ASP A 175 -13.71 12.03 6.11
C ASP A 175 -12.90 12.33 4.85
N HIS A 176 -13.35 11.78 3.71
CA HIS A 176 -12.68 11.94 2.41
C HIS A 176 -13.68 12.25 1.27
N PRO A 177 -14.54 13.27 1.40
CA PRO A 177 -15.58 13.55 0.41
C PRO A 177 -15.03 13.86 -0.99
N GLU A 178 -13.93 14.60 -1.12
CA GLU A 178 -13.37 14.97 -2.42
C GLU A 178 -12.76 13.76 -3.13
N LEU A 179 -12.03 12.92 -2.39
CA LEU A 179 -11.50 11.67 -2.94
C LEU A 179 -12.62 10.69 -3.33
N ILE A 180 -13.70 10.61 -2.55
CA ILE A 180 -14.85 9.75 -2.86
C ILE A 180 -15.59 10.27 -4.09
N GLU A 181 -15.80 11.59 -4.21
CA GLU A 181 -16.38 12.19 -5.42
C GLU A 181 -15.52 11.87 -6.66
N ALA A 182 -14.19 12.00 -6.57
CA ALA A 182 -13.28 11.66 -7.65
C ALA A 182 -13.36 10.17 -8.05
N TYR A 183 -13.53 9.27 -7.07
CA TYR A 183 -13.75 7.85 -7.29
C TYR A 183 -15.06 7.58 -8.05
N GLU A 184 -16.16 8.20 -7.61
CA GLU A 184 -17.51 7.96 -8.11
C GLU A 184 -17.69 8.44 -9.57
N GLN A 185 -16.87 9.39 -10.03
CA GLN A 185 -16.85 9.79 -11.44
C GLN A 185 -16.60 8.60 -12.39
N PHE A 186 -15.78 7.64 -11.98
CA PHE A 186 -15.35 6.53 -12.84
C PHE A 186 -16.00 5.20 -12.48
N ARG A 187 -16.62 5.09 -11.29
CA ARG A 187 -17.19 3.85 -10.80
C ARG A 187 -18.49 4.07 -10.06
N THR A 188 -19.54 3.41 -10.51
CA THR A 188 -20.89 3.46 -9.91
C THR A 188 -21.13 2.38 -8.85
N THR A 189 -20.25 1.39 -8.77
CA THR A 189 -20.34 0.27 -7.84
C THR A 189 -19.29 0.40 -6.75
N ALA A 190 -19.64 -0.05 -5.55
CA ALA A 190 -18.68 -0.15 -4.45
C ALA A 190 -17.51 -1.06 -4.85
N GLY A 191 -16.29 -0.61 -4.60
CA GLY A 191 -15.09 -1.32 -5.01
C GLY A 191 -13.84 -0.83 -4.30
N ARG A 192 -12.68 -1.20 -4.82
CA ARG A 192 -11.38 -0.94 -4.17
C ARG A 192 -10.70 0.29 -4.76
N LEU A 193 -10.13 1.09 -3.88
CA LEU A 193 -9.13 2.11 -4.19
C LEU A 193 -7.82 1.76 -3.49
N TYR A 194 -6.71 2.22 -4.06
CA TYR A 194 -5.37 1.90 -3.64
C TYR A 194 -4.60 3.19 -3.43
N ILE A 195 -3.89 3.29 -2.30
CA ILE A 195 -3.05 4.44 -1.97
C ILE A 195 -1.65 3.93 -1.72
N ASN A 196 -0.68 4.30 -2.55
CA ASN A 196 0.69 3.86 -2.35
C ASN A 196 1.39 4.65 -1.23
N GLU A 197 2.62 4.24 -0.88
CA GLU A 197 3.42 4.88 0.15
C GLU A 197 3.80 6.33 -0.16
N ASN A 198 3.65 6.75 -1.42
CA ASN A 198 3.92 8.10 -1.87
C ASN A 198 2.65 8.96 -1.90
N GLY A 199 1.49 8.45 -1.46
CA GLY A 199 0.23 9.19 -1.46
C GLY A 199 -0.49 9.21 -2.81
N HIS A 200 -0.04 8.47 -3.81
CA HIS A 200 -0.75 8.36 -5.09
C HIS A 200 -1.95 7.42 -4.97
N VAL A 201 -3.10 7.91 -5.45
CA VAL A 201 -4.36 7.17 -5.42
C VAL A 201 -4.67 6.62 -6.80
N PHE A 202 -4.95 5.32 -6.87
CA PHE A 202 -5.41 4.67 -8.09
C PHE A 202 -6.51 3.65 -7.83
N VAL A 203 -7.31 3.41 -8.86
CA VAL A 203 -8.43 2.47 -8.83
C VAL A 203 -8.33 1.53 -10.01
N ASN A 204 -8.90 0.34 -9.85
CA ASN A 204 -9.04 -0.60 -10.97
C ASN A 204 -10.47 -0.55 -11.46
N VAL A 205 -10.65 0.05 -12.64
CA VAL A 205 -11.95 0.37 -13.22
C VAL A 205 -12.33 -0.71 -14.24
N PRO A 206 -13.36 -1.53 -13.97
CA PRO A 206 -13.93 -2.40 -14.99
C PRO A 206 -14.59 -1.54 -16.06
N ARG A 207 -14.15 -1.64 -17.32
CA ARG A 207 -14.62 -0.74 -18.40
C ARG A 207 -16.14 -0.79 -18.60
N GLN A 208 -16.76 -1.93 -18.29
CA GLN A 208 -18.21 -2.13 -18.33
C GLN A 208 -18.97 -1.39 -17.21
N GLU A 209 -18.33 -1.07 -16.09
CA GLU A 209 -18.93 -0.35 -14.94
C GLU A 209 -18.79 1.18 -15.04
N VAL A 210 -18.05 1.65 -16.05
CA VAL A 210 -17.83 3.07 -16.31
C VAL A 210 -19.16 3.72 -16.74
N PRO A 211 -19.56 4.85 -16.11
CA PRO A 211 -20.71 5.63 -16.57
C PRO A 211 -20.63 5.94 -18.07
N SER A 212 -21.76 5.86 -18.77
CA SER A 212 -21.80 6.15 -20.22
C SER A 212 -21.24 7.53 -20.58
N SER A 213 -21.39 8.52 -19.70
CA SER A 213 -20.84 9.87 -19.84
C SER A 213 -19.30 9.92 -19.81
N MET A 214 -18.64 8.93 -19.22
CA MET A 214 -17.18 8.89 -19.04
C MET A 214 -16.46 7.91 -19.98
N LYS A 215 -17.17 7.11 -20.77
CA LYS A 215 -16.57 6.12 -21.67
C LYS A 215 -15.57 6.73 -22.64
N THR A 216 -15.97 7.77 -23.38
CA THR A 216 -15.09 8.48 -24.33
C THR A 216 -13.87 9.08 -23.62
N LYS A 217 -14.05 9.60 -22.40
CA LYS A 217 -12.94 10.16 -21.61
C LYS A 217 -11.93 9.07 -21.21
N ILE A 218 -12.40 7.89 -20.80
CA ILE A 218 -11.51 6.77 -20.45
C ILE A 218 -10.73 6.26 -21.65
N ASP A 219 -11.39 6.10 -22.80
CA ASP A 219 -10.72 5.65 -24.03
C ASP A 219 -9.64 6.64 -24.47
N GLN A 220 -9.93 7.94 -24.34
CA GLN A 220 -8.97 9.01 -24.59
C GLN A 220 -7.79 8.95 -23.60
N ILE A 221 -8.06 8.82 -22.29
CA ILE A 221 -7.01 8.67 -21.25
C ILE A 221 -6.07 7.51 -21.57
N TYR A 222 -6.62 6.35 -21.95
CA TYR A 222 -5.80 5.19 -22.29
C TYR A 222 -4.95 5.43 -23.54
N THR A 223 -5.55 6.01 -24.59
CA THR A 223 -4.87 6.31 -25.87
C THR A 223 -3.74 7.32 -25.70
N ASP A 224 -3.98 8.39 -24.93
CA ASP A 224 -2.99 9.43 -24.65
C ASP A 224 -1.85 8.91 -23.81
N TRP A 225 -2.16 8.14 -22.76
CA TRP A 225 -1.16 7.49 -21.93
C TRP A 225 -0.30 6.52 -22.75
N GLN A 226 -0.91 5.68 -23.59
CA GLN A 226 -0.19 4.71 -24.41
C GLN A 226 0.76 5.44 -25.37
N SER A 227 0.28 6.50 -26.03
CA SER A 227 1.08 7.32 -26.94
C SER A 227 2.22 8.06 -26.23
N ARG A 228 2.02 8.52 -24.99
CA ARG A 228 3.08 9.12 -24.15
C ARG A 228 4.12 8.08 -23.75
N ALA A 229 3.67 6.94 -23.22
CA ALA A 229 4.55 5.86 -22.77
C ALA A 229 5.41 5.29 -23.92
N GLU A 230 4.87 5.24 -25.14
CA GLU A 230 5.64 4.87 -26.34
C GLU A 230 6.71 5.89 -26.70
N ARG A 231 6.37 7.18 -26.70
CA ARG A 231 7.33 8.27 -26.98
C ARG A 231 8.46 8.35 -25.95
N ASN A 232 8.14 8.10 -24.68
CA ASN A 232 9.10 8.18 -23.58
C ASN A 232 9.92 6.89 -23.40
N GLY A 233 9.52 5.78 -24.05
CA GLY A 233 10.20 4.50 -23.91
C GLY A 233 9.88 3.75 -22.61
N ASP A 234 8.71 3.98 -22.01
CA ASP A 234 8.28 3.43 -20.72
C ASP A 234 7.84 1.95 -20.83
N GLN A 235 8.71 1.09 -21.36
CA GLN A 235 8.40 -0.30 -21.66
C GLN A 235 8.04 -1.13 -20.42
N ALA A 236 8.55 -0.77 -19.23
CA ALA A 236 8.20 -1.43 -17.98
C ALA A 236 6.73 -1.15 -17.60
N ALA A 237 6.33 0.11 -17.56
CA ALA A 237 4.95 0.53 -17.28
C ALA A 237 3.97 -0.07 -18.30
N ARG A 238 4.28 0.00 -19.60
CA ARG A 238 3.46 -0.61 -20.67
C ARG A 238 3.21 -2.11 -20.44
N ARG A 239 4.27 -2.87 -20.12
CA ARG A 239 4.16 -4.31 -19.85
C ARG A 239 3.31 -4.59 -18.60
N LEU A 240 3.44 -3.80 -17.55
CA LEU A 240 2.66 -3.99 -16.32
C LEU A 240 1.18 -3.70 -16.53
N VAL A 241 0.85 -2.59 -17.19
CA VAL A 241 -0.54 -2.24 -17.52
C VAL A 241 -1.16 -3.28 -18.45
N GLN A 242 -0.47 -3.68 -19.52
CA GLN A 242 -0.99 -4.71 -20.43
C GLN A 242 -1.22 -6.04 -19.71
N ARG A 243 -0.30 -6.43 -18.83
CA ARG A 243 -0.44 -7.64 -18.02
C ARG A 243 -1.62 -7.53 -17.06
N ARG A 244 -1.84 -6.36 -16.45
CA ARG A 244 -2.98 -6.10 -15.57
C ARG A 244 -4.30 -6.27 -16.31
N LEU A 245 -4.41 -5.64 -17.47
CA LEU A 245 -5.59 -5.73 -18.34
C LEU A 245 -5.84 -7.20 -18.71
N LYS A 246 -4.82 -7.91 -19.19
CA LYS A 246 -4.94 -9.33 -19.55
C LYS A 246 -5.38 -10.23 -18.39
N VAL A 247 -4.81 -10.04 -17.19
CA VAL A 247 -5.13 -10.86 -16.01
C VAL A 247 -6.56 -10.60 -15.53
N THR A 248 -7.04 -9.37 -15.64
CA THR A 248 -8.37 -8.99 -15.14
C THR A 248 -9.48 -9.12 -16.18
N GLY A 249 -9.15 -9.30 -17.45
CA GLY A 249 -10.09 -9.57 -18.54
C GLY A 249 -10.04 -11.01 -19.06
N ASP A 250 -9.63 -11.98 -18.21
CA ASP A 250 -9.58 -13.41 -18.56
C ASP A 250 -8.81 -13.73 -19.86
N GLY A 251 -7.75 -12.98 -20.13
CA GLY A 251 -6.92 -13.12 -21.32
C GLY A 251 -7.18 -12.06 -22.40
N ASP A 252 -8.30 -11.34 -22.34
CA ASP A 252 -8.65 -10.22 -23.22
C ASP A 252 -8.35 -8.87 -22.55
N PRO A 253 -7.33 -8.12 -23.01
CA PRO A 253 -7.03 -6.81 -22.45
C PRO A 253 -8.16 -5.77 -22.57
N GLU A 254 -9.04 -5.86 -23.57
CA GLU A 254 -10.14 -4.91 -23.74
C GLU A 254 -11.26 -5.12 -22.71
N ALA A 255 -11.41 -6.34 -22.20
CA ALA A 255 -12.27 -6.67 -21.07
C ALA A 255 -11.59 -6.42 -19.70
N GLY A 256 -10.31 -6.02 -19.71
CA GLY A 256 -9.51 -5.82 -18.50
C GLY A 256 -9.92 -4.60 -17.67
N HIS A 257 -9.60 -4.66 -16.38
CA HIS A 257 -9.77 -3.53 -15.47
C HIS A 257 -8.63 -2.54 -15.66
N LEU A 258 -8.96 -1.34 -16.12
CA LEU A 258 -7.99 -0.27 -16.35
C LEU A 258 -7.48 0.27 -15.00
N PRO A 259 -6.16 0.25 -14.72
CA PRO A 259 -5.62 0.91 -13.55
C PRO A 259 -5.60 2.42 -13.80
N LEU A 260 -6.54 3.13 -13.20
CA LEU A 260 -6.73 4.57 -13.38
C LEU A 260 -6.15 5.30 -12.17
N TYR A 261 -5.20 6.19 -12.40
CA TYR A 261 -4.70 7.14 -11.42
C TYR A 261 -5.72 8.27 -11.23
N LEU A 262 -6.14 8.51 -10.00
CA LEU A 262 -7.10 9.56 -9.67
C LEU A 262 -6.41 10.88 -9.33
N GLY A 263 -5.29 10.82 -8.61
CA GLY A 263 -4.57 11.99 -8.12
C GLY A 263 -3.65 11.64 -6.95
N HIS A 264 -2.95 12.63 -6.42
CA HIS A 264 -2.15 12.52 -5.21
C HIS A 264 -3.00 12.96 -4.01
N LEU A 265 -2.83 12.36 -2.83
CA LEU A 265 -3.65 12.70 -1.66
C LEU A 265 -3.64 14.20 -1.34
N SER A 266 -2.54 14.91 -1.56
CA SER A 266 -2.48 16.37 -1.36
C SER A 266 -3.45 17.20 -2.24
N THR A 267 -4.08 16.59 -3.24
CA THR A 267 -5.09 17.24 -4.09
C THR A 267 -6.52 16.94 -3.65
N PHE A 268 -6.70 16.18 -2.56
CA PHE A 268 -8.00 15.81 -2.00
C PHE A 268 -8.00 16.08 -0.50
N ASP A 269 -9.09 16.59 0.03
CA ASP A 269 -9.40 16.57 1.46
C ASP A 269 -8.24 17.15 2.31
N ASP A 270 -7.64 18.26 1.85
CA ASP A 270 -6.47 18.94 2.44
C ASP A 270 -5.23 18.04 2.64
N GLY A 271 -5.12 16.95 1.88
CA GLY A 271 -4.03 15.97 2.03
C GLY A 271 -4.25 14.97 3.17
N ALA A 272 -5.47 14.86 3.70
CA ALA A 272 -5.79 13.90 4.74
C ALA A 272 -5.45 12.47 4.27
N ILE A 273 -4.73 11.73 5.11
CA ILE A 273 -4.37 10.33 4.82
C ILE A 273 -5.39 9.44 5.54
N PRO A 274 -6.11 8.54 4.84
CA PRO A 274 -7.03 7.61 5.49
C PRO A 274 -6.31 6.75 6.54
N ARG A 275 -6.90 6.64 7.74
CA ARG A 275 -6.32 5.86 8.85
C ARG A 275 -7.38 4.98 9.51
N PRO A 276 -7.24 3.65 9.53
CA PRO A 276 -8.26 2.79 10.09
C PRO A 276 -8.26 2.88 11.61
N VAL A 277 -9.44 3.07 12.20
CA VAL A 277 -9.65 3.02 13.65
C VAL A 277 -10.04 1.60 14.04
N VAL A 278 -9.17 0.90 14.75
CA VAL A 278 -9.45 -0.45 15.24
C VAL A 278 -10.31 -0.34 16.50
N GLU A 279 -11.61 -0.57 16.34
CA GLU A 279 -12.58 -0.54 17.45
C GLU A 279 -12.86 -1.94 18.04
N ASP A 280 -12.60 -2.99 17.25
CA ASP A 280 -12.72 -4.38 17.69
C ASP A 280 -11.34 -4.94 18.05
N GLU A 281 -11.03 -5.00 19.35
CA GLU A 281 -9.74 -5.49 19.85
C GLU A 281 -9.47 -6.96 19.50
N THR A 282 -10.49 -7.76 19.15
CA THR A 282 -10.29 -9.15 18.72
C THR A 282 -9.47 -9.23 17.41
N TYR A 283 -9.44 -8.13 16.65
CA TYR A 283 -8.55 -7.95 15.51
C TYR A 283 -7.09 -8.18 15.87
N TYR A 284 -6.59 -7.67 17.01
CA TYR A 284 -5.18 -7.82 17.36
C TYR A 284 -4.82 -9.29 17.58
N VAL A 285 -5.72 -10.06 18.21
CA VAL A 285 -5.53 -11.50 18.42
C VAL A 285 -5.58 -12.26 17.09
N ALA A 286 -6.54 -11.95 16.22
CA ALA A 286 -6.65 -12.58 14.90
C ALA A 286 -5.43 -12.25 14.03
N CYS A 287 -5.03 -10.98 14.00
CA CYS A 287 -3.85 -10.49 13.27
C CYS A 287 -2.57 -11.14 13.79
N ALA A 288 -2.47 -11.40 15.09
CA ALA A 288 -1.31 -12.09 15.68
C ALA A 288 -1.25 -13.58 15.36
N ARG A 289 -2.40 -14.25 15.26
CA ARG A 289 -2.49 -15.66 14.87
C ARG A 289 -2.25 -15.86 13.37
N ALA A 290 -2.65 -14.89 12.56
CA ALA A 290 -2.36 -14.91 11.14
C ALA A 290 -0.84 -14.86 10.92
N GLU A 291 -0.28 -16.00 10.51
CA GLU A 291 1.03 -15.99 9.86
C GLU A 291 1.00 -15.04 8.67
N GLU A 292 2.19 -14.69 8.21
CA GLU A 292 2.43 -13.93 6.99
C GLU A 292 1.97 -14.67 5.70
N LEU A 293 0.92 -15.49 5.79
CA LEU A 293 0.08 -15.94 4.70
C LEU A 293 -0.56 -14.68 4.10
N SER A 294 0.19 -13.96 3.26
CA SER A 294 -0.47 -13.07 2.33
C SER A 294 -1.28 -13.93 1.39
N ASP A 295 -2.60 -13.79 1.48
CA ASP A 295 -3.51 -13.61 0.36
C ASP A 295 -2.82 -13.77 -1.00
N GLN A 296 -3.18 -14.88 -1.67
CA GLN A 296 -2.80 -15.22 -3.04
C GLN A 296 -3.02 -14.05 -4.02
#